data_AF-A0A5C3Q802-F1
#
_entry.id   AF-A0A5C3Q802-F1
#
_cell.length_a   1.000
_cell.length_b   1.000
_cell.length_c   1.000
_cell.angle_alpha   90.00
_cell.angle_beta   90.00
_cell.angle_gamma   90.00
#
_symmetry.space_group_name_H-M   'P 1'
#
loop_
_entity.id
_entity.type
_entity.pdbx_description
1 polymer ?
#
loop_
_entity_poly.entity_id
_entity_poly.type
_entity_poly.pdbx_seq_one_letter_code
_entity_poly.pdbx_strand_id
1 'polypeptide(L)'
;MSARYKHEKFTKCLSCTRRWAGDTCRFQNLRLWLRNKETGQAQGTSFTKAVVVKQQEMRYPRNWNVELLSQHASIIKYTVARALLPVLRIELAHLNIDAPPTGVVHRMRETECRATCDTCLTSLFSQSWMCMLCGREQCADCYEKMKDLTFVEKNAPADRRAASLARRERHVHANPAFFTCGSKKDHAWDSFFPVSRFSKPELIEAIAGMEHTLRYGKQALPQRYQPISNASSPEAVPSSTRSMSSGDSSSGGPLTPPDYSTSVFSPEPKTLSLNGRPHPRNKHDVGEIPYYELNNFRFEQVTRDVFRSMWANGVPFVVTGLQERLKLPWTPQYFMDTYGDQSCLIIECQDDTNQTTTVRDFFSQFGQHSSRKGCWKLKDWPPTSDFRTAFPELYEDFSQALPMPDYVRRDGVLNIASHFPMNTIVPDLGPKMYNAMASNTETGSKGSTRLHMDMADAMNIMTYAAPKEDGTPGCAAWDLFRAEDSDKIRQFLKSRTSTPAVKGGPPQDPIHSQQLYLDDTLRKALFDEFGVKSFRFYQQAGEAVFIPAGCAHQVSNLSDCIKIAVDFVSPENIDRCERLTREFREQNHALAWKEDVLQLRSMMWFAWQSCERQEKMNGWAAGEDRVEGVVGTA
;
A
#
# COMPACT_ATOMS: atom_id res chain seq x y z
N MET A 1 -24.88 -20.39 11.11
CA MET A 1 -26.21 -20.35 11.77
C MET A 1 -26.56 -21.74 12.28
N SER A 2 -27.13 -21.81 13.48
CA SER A 2 -27.81 -23.01 13.97
C SER A 2 -28.82 -23.52 12.93
N ALA A 3 -28.98 -24.85 12.81
CA ALA A 3 -29.98 -25.50 11.95
C ALA A 3 -31.43 -25.03 12.23
N ARG A 4 -31.63 -24.34 13.36
CA ARG A 4 -32.89 -23.81 13.89
C ARG A 4 -33.68 -22.89 12.95
N TYR A 5 -33.06 -22.27 11.93
CA TYR A 5 -33.72 -21.30 11.05
C TYR A 5 -33.72 -21.68 9.56
N LYS A 6 -33.49 -22.96 9.24
CA LYS A 6 -33.39 -23.44 7.85
C LYS A 6 -34.68 -23.22 7.03
N HIS A 7 -35.83 -23.12 7.70
CA HIS A 7 -37.16 -23.08 7.09
C HIS A 7 -37.82 -21.70 7.10
N GLU A 8 -37.16 -20.66 7.63
CA GLU A 8 -37.76 -19.32 7.69
C GLU A 8 -37.44 -18.47 6.45
N LYS A 9 -38.39 -17.63 6.02
CA LYS A 9 -38.37 -16.88 4.74
C LYS A 9 -37.39 -15.69 4.67
N PHE A 10 -36.53 -15.50 5.68
CA PHE A 10 -35.71 -14.29 5.78
C PHE A 10 -34.32 -14.45 5.16
N THR A 11 -33.83 -13.34 4.61
CA THR A 11 -32.51 -13.29 3.97
C THR A 11 -31.39 -13.51 4.99
N LYS A 12 -30.52 -14.47 4.68
CA LYS A 12 -29.26 -14.69 5.42
C LYS A 12 -28.33 -13.51 5.16
N CYS A 13 -27.54 -13.13 6.17
CA CYS A 13 -26.50 -12.15 5.90
C CYS A 13 -25.43 -12.71 4.95
N LEU A 14 -24.66 -11.81 4.34
CA LEU A 14 -23.61 -12.12 3.39
C LEU A 14 -22.57 -13.08 3.99
N SER A 15 -22.06 -12.80 5.19
CA SER A 15 -21.12 -13.66 5.92
C SER A 15 -21.67 -15.06 6.20
N CYS A 16 -22.93 -15.17 6.63
CA CYS A 16 -23.59 -16.47 6.83
C CYS A 16 -23.80 -17.26 5.53
N THR A 17 -23.83 -16.57 4.39
CA THR A 17 -23.98 -17.18 3.07
C THR A 17 -22.64 -17.64 2.52
N ARG A 18 -21.60 -16.80 2.63
CA ARG A 18 -20.22 -17.10 2.20
C ARG A 18 -19.54 -18.17 3.08
N ARG A 19 -19.79 -18.15 4.39
CA ARG A 19 -19.21 -19.06 5.39
C ARG A 19 -17.67 -19.07 5.39
N TRP A 20 -17.06 -17.90 5.25
CA TRP A 20 -15.61 -17.76 5.43
C TRP A 20 -15.21 -18.01 6.89
N ALA A 21 -14.05 -18.64 7.09
CA ALA A 21 -13.51 -18.87 8.42
C ALA A 21 -13.26 -17.53 9.14
N GLY A 22 -13.55 -17.46 10.45
CA GLY A 22 -13.42 -16.25 11.26
C GLY A 22 -14.45 -15.14 10.99
N ASP A 23 -15.19 -15.17 9.87
CA ASP A 23 -16.22 -14.16 9.57
C ASP A 23 -17.51 -14.43 10.33
N THR A 24 -17.86 -13.53 11.24
CA THR A 24 -19.02 -13.66 12.12
C THR A 24 -20.32 -13.21 11.43
N CYS A 25 -21.46 -13.64 11.97
CA CYS A 25 -22.75 -13.17 11.44
C CYS A 25 -22.85 -11.64 11.60
N ARG A 26 -23.03 -10.92 10.50
CA ARG A 26 -23.20 -9.45 10.46
C ARG A 26 -24.34 -8.93 11.35
N PHE A 27 -25.31 -9.79 11.66
CA PHE A 27 -26.45 -9.46 12.51
C PHE A 27 -26.42 -10.11 13.89
N GLN A 28 -25.28 -10.69 14.30
CA GLN A 28 -25.11 -11.29 15.61
C GLN A 28 -25.40 -10.25 16.71
N ASN A 29 -26.27 -10.60 17.65
CA ASN A 29 -26.72 -9.74 18.75
C ASN A 29 -27.39 -8.41 18.31
N LEU A 30 -27.79 -8.29 17.04
CA LEU A 30 -28.33 -7.07 16.47
C LEU A 30 -29.75 -7.26 15.90
N ARG A 31 -29.96 -8.25 15.02
CA ARG A 31 -31.26 -8.45 14.34
C ARG A 31 -32.17 -9.39 15.14
N LEU A 32 -33.30 -8.86 15.57
CA LEU A 32 -34.39 -9.59 16.23
C LEU A 32 -35.43 -10.05 15.21
N TRP A 33 -36.10 -11.15 15.52
CA TRP A 33 -37.17 -11.71 14.70
C TRP A 33 -38.49 -11.54 15.45
N LEU A 34 -39.42 -10.81 14.85
CA LEU A 34 -40.76 -10.61 15.39
C LEU A 34 -41.57 -11.85 15.05
N ARG A 35 -42.05 -12.57 16.08
CA ARG A 35 -42.90 -13.76 15.91
C ARG A 35 -44.34 -13.46 16.27
N ASN A 36 -45.25 -14.01 15.48
CA ASN A 36 -46.65 -14.10 15.83
C ASN A 36 -46.79 -14.91 17.13
N LYS A 37 -47.52 -14.39 18.12
CA LYS A 37 -47.67 -15.05 19.43
C LYS A 37 -48.47 -16.36 19.38
N GLU A 38 -49.39 -16.48 18.43
CA GLU A 38 -50.32 -17.62 18.32
C GLU A 38 -49.74 -18.73 17.45
N THR A 39 -49.14 -18.37 16.30
CA THR A 39 -48.61 -19.36 15.34
C THR A 39 -47.12 -19.63 15.49
N GLY A 40 -46.40 -18.82 16.28
CA GLY A 40 -44.94 -18.87 16.41
C GLY A 40 -44.16 -18.51 15.15
N GLN A 41 -44.85 -18.18 14.04
CA GLN A 41 -44.25 -17.83 12.76
C GLN A 41 -43.64 -16.43 12.81
N ALA A 42 -42.46 -16.28 12.22
CA ALA A 42 -41.83 -14.97 12.11
C ALA A 42 -42.54 -14.08 11.07
N GLN A 43 -42.91 -12.86 11.47
CA GLN A 43 -43.66 -11.88 10.70
C GLN A 43 -42.79 -10.69 10.24
N GLY A 44 -41.64 -10.46 10.88
CA GLY A 44 -40.76 -9.35 10.52
C GLY A 44 -39.44 -9.37 11.28
N THR A 45 -38.61 -8.37 11.03
CA THR A 45 -37.37 -8.15 11.76
C THR A 45 -37.37 -6.80 12.44
N SER A 46 -36.77 -6.73 13.63
CA SER A 46 -36.45 -5.50 14.32
C SER A 46 -34.96 -5.49 14.67
N PHE A 47 -34.44 -4.37 15.17
CA PHE A 47 -33.04 -4.22 15.55
C PHE A 47 -32.95 -3.71 16.98
N THR A 48 -31.99 -4.26 17.74
CA THR A 48 -31.72 -3.79 19.10
C THR A 48 -31.05 -2.43 19.05
N LYS A 49 -31.37 -1.53 20.00
CA LYS A 49 -30.50 -0.39 20.27
C LYS A 49 -29.17 -0.93 20.78
N ALA A 50 -28.07 -0.36 20.24
CA ALA A 50 -26.67 -0.71 20.49
C ALA A 50 -26.43 -1.65 21.68
N VAL A 51 -26.06 -2.90 21.39
CA VAL A 51 -25.50 -3.77 22.42
C VAL A 51 -24.11 -3.26 22.73
N VAL A 52 -23.82 -2.98 24.00
CA VAL A 52 -22.44 -2.75 24.46
C VAL A 52 -21.67 -4.03 24.20
N VAL A 53 -20.90 -4.06 23.12
CA VAL A 53 -20.06 -5.21 22.82
C VAL A 53 -18.71 -4.97 23.47
N LYS A 54 -18.38 -5.80 24.47
CA LYS A 54 -17.05 -5.77 25.08
C LYS A 54 -16.02 -6.04 23.99
N GLN A 55 -15.14 -5.06 23.74
CA GLN A 55 -14.06 -5.22 22.76
C GLN A 55 -13.14 -6.35 23.20
N GLN A 56 -12.64 -7.12 22.23
CA GLN A 56 -11.65 -8.14 22.48
C GLN A 56 -10.32 -7.51 22.91
N GLU A 57 -9.64 -8.13 23.87
CA GLU A 57 -8.34 -7.66 24.30
C GLU A 57 -7.26 -8.00 23.26
N MET A 58 -6.57 -6.96 22.78
CA MET A 58 -5.44 -7.08 21.87
C MET A 58 -4.15 -7.40 22.63
N ARG A 59 -3.41 -8.41 22.16
CA ARG A 59 -2.14 -8.87 22.74
C ARG A 59 -0.97 -8.26 21.99
N TYR A 60 -0.42 -7.19 22.53
CA TYR A 60 0.69 -6.47 21.90
C TYR A 60 2.05 -7.16 22.14
N PRO A 61 2.99 -7.04 21.18
CA PRO A 61 4.38 -7.42 21.37
C PRO A 61 5.01 -6.71 22.57
N ARG A 62 5.99 -7.38 23.19
CA ARG A 62 6.79 -6.85 24.31
C ARG A 62 8.28 -6.80 24.01
N ASN A 63 8.71 -7.46 22.94
CA ASN A 63 10.10 -7.57 22.55
C ASN A 63 10.19 -7.14 21.09
N TRP A 64 11.25 -6.40 20.79
CA TRP A 64 11.65 -5.98 19.45
C TRP A 64 13.11 -6.41 19.26
N ASN A 65 13.67 -6.14 18.08
CA ASN A 65 15.06 -6.42 17.76
C ASN A 65 16.04 -5.73 18.74
N VAL A 66 15.62 -4.60 19.33
CA VAL A 66 16.28 -3.88 20.43
C VAL A 66 15.24 -3.46 21.47
N GLU A 67 15.67 -2.96 22.62
CA GLU A 67 14.75 -2.40 23.62
C GLU A 67 13.97 -1.20 23.04
N LEU A 68 12.66 -1.18 23.26
CA LEU A 68 11.84 -0.01 22.94
C LEU A 68 12.14 1.10 23.96
N LEU A 69 12.64 2.24 23.48
CA LEU A 69 12.96 3.41 24.30
C LEU A 69 11.93 4.52 24.09
N SER A 70 11.90 5.51 25.00
CA SER A 70 10.97 6.65 24.92
C SER A 70 11.12 7.45 23.62
N GLN A 71 12.35 7.54 23.07
CA GLN A 71 12.61 8.17 21.77
C GLN A 71 11.93 7.43 20.60
N HIS A 72 11.94 6.09 20.60
CA HIS A 72 11.29 5.29 19.56
C HIS A 72 9.78 5.48 19.62
N ALA A 73 9.21 5.36 20.81
CA ALA A 73 7.79 5.60 21.06
C ALA A 73 7.36 7.01 20.63
N SER A 74 8.17 8.03 20.95
CA SER A 74 7.89 9.42 20.56
C SER A 74 7.87 9.63 19.04
N ILE A 75 8.82 9.04 18.30
CA ILE A 75 8.85 9.09 16.83
C ILE A 75 7.58 8.47 16.23
N ILE A 76 7.24 7.26 16.69
CA ILE A 76 6.07 6.52 16.21
C ILE A 76 4.79 7.29 16.52
N LYS A 77 4.60 7.69 17.79
CA LYS A 77 3.40 8.40 18.24
C LYS A 77 3.22 9.71 17.51
N TYR A 78 4.26 10.54 17.36
CA TYR A 78 4.15 11.82 16.66
C TYR A 78 3.72 11.61 15.21
N THR A 79 4.34 10.66 14.52
CA THR A 79 4.04 10.36 13.12
C THR A 79 2.63 9.80 12.94
N VAL A 80 2.24 8.83 13.77
CA VAL A 80 0.91 8.24 13.76
C VAL A 80 -0.14 9.28 14.10
N ALA A 81 0.08 10.11 15.12
CA ALA A 81 -0.86 11.18 15.49
C ALA A 81 -1.11 12.12 14.31
N ARG A 82 -0.05 12.54 13.60
CA ARG A 82 -0.17 13.41 12.42
C ARG A 82 -1.05 12.80 11.34
N ALA A 83 -0.84 11.51 11.04
CA ALA A 83 -1.53 10.83 9.95
C ALA A 83 -2.95 10.35 10.31
N LEU A 84 -3.16 9.87 11.53
CA LEU A 84 -4.39 9.16 11.93
C LEU A 84 -5.43 10.07 12.61
N LEU A 85 -5.00 11.15 13.27
CA LEU A 85 -5.90 12.06 13.99
C LEU A 85 -7.07 12.60 13.14
N PRO A 86 -6.88 13.01 11.87
CA PRO A 86 -7.99 13.45 11.03
C PRO A 86 -9.05 12.36 10.85
N VAL A 87 -8.64 11.10 10.66
CA VAL A 87 -9.55 9.96 10.50
C VAL A 87 -10.35 9.70 11.77
N LEU A 88 -9.70 9.77 12.95
CA LEU A 88 -10.37 9.56 14.23
C LEU A 88 -11.37 10.67 14.57
N ARG A 89 -11.10 11.92 14.17
CA ARG A 89 -12.06 13.02 14.35
C ARG A 89 -13.34 12.80 13.53
N ILE A 90 -13.21 12.32 12.29
CA ILE A 90 -14.39 12.00 11.47
C ILE A 90 -15.12 10.77 12.06
N GLU A 91 -14.40 9.78 12.58
CA GLU A 91 -15.00 8.67 13.34
C GLU A 91 -15.79 9.14 14.57
N LEU A 92 -15.24 10.08 15.34
CA LEU A 92 -15.93 10.64 16.51
C LEU A 92 -17.23 11.36 16.11
N ALA A 93 -17.23 12.07 14.98
CA ALA A 93 -18.44 12.67 14.43
C ALA A 93 -19.46 11.60 14.01
N HIS A 94 -19.00 10.52 13.37
CA HIS A 94 -19.83 9.39 12.97
C HIS A 94 -20.56 8.73 14.15
N LEU A 95 -19.92 8.64 15.32
CA LEU A 95 -20.56 8.12 16.54
C LEU A 95 -21.76 8.94 17.04
N ASN A 96 -21.92 10.18 16.58
CA ASN A 96 -23.05 11.04 16.96
C ASN A 96 -24.17 11.06 15.92
N ILE A 97 -24.11 10.19 14.89
CA ILE A 97 -25.20 10.05 13.92
C ILE A 97 -26.42 9.41 14.60
N ASP A 98 -27.49 10.19 14.72
CA ASP A 98 -28.81 9.68 15.11
C ASP A 98 -29.56 9.18 13.87
N ALA A 99 -29.30 7.94 13.48
CA ALA A 99 -29.94 7.29 12.33
C ALA A 99 -30.99 6.26 12.80
N PRO A 100 -32.26 6.38 12.39
CA PRO A 100 -33.26 5.35 12.63
C PRO A 100 -32.88 4.01 11.97
N PRO A 101 -33.38 2.87 12.48
CA PRO A 101 -34.08 2.66 13.75
C PRO A 101 -33.23 2.56 15.05
N THR A 102 -31.89 2.55 15.00
CA THR A 102 -31.06 2.15 16.17
C THR A 102 -29.93 3.08 16.59
N GLY A 103 -29.65 4.16 15.85
CA GLY A 103 -28.39 4.91 15.95
C GLY A 103 -27.21 4.10 15.37
N VAL A 104 -25.99 4.47 15.76
CA VAL A 104 -24.77 3.77 15.35
C VAL A 104 -24.70 2.36 15.95
N VAL A 105 -24.45 1.38 15.10
CA VAL A 105 -24.26 -0.02 15.49
C VAL A 105 -22.79 -0.24 15.86
N HIS A 106 -22.54 -0.71 17.08
CA HIS A 106 -21.19 -1.07 17.52
C HIS A 106 -20.89 -2.54 17.24
N ARG A 107 -19.76 -2.81 16.59
CA ARG A 107 -19.24 -4.17 16.36
C ARG A 107 -17.89 -4.36 17.05
N MET A 108 -17.56 -5.62 17.34
CA MET A 108 -16.20 -5.98 17.78
C MET A 108 -15.24 -5.85 16.61
N ARG A 109 -14.00 -5.46 16.90
CA ARG A 109 -12.89 -5.60 15.95
C ARG A 109 -12.65 -7.08 15.68
N GLU A 110 -12.65 -7.45 14.41
CA GLU A 110 -12.35 -8.80 13.96
C GLU A 110 -10.86 -9.12 14.18
N THR A 111 -10.58 -10.29 14.76
CA THR A 111 -9.20 -10.75 15.01
C THR A 111 -8.82 -11.97 14.17
N GLU A 112 -9.81 -12.76 13.75
CA GLU A 112 -9.64 -14.00 12.98
C GLU A 112 -9.99 -13.84 11.49
N CYS A 113 -10.40 -12.64 11.07
CA CYS A 113 -10.60 -12.29 9.68
C CYS A 113 -10.29 -10.81 9.46
N ARG A 114 -9.97 -10.44 8.22
CA ARG A 114 -9.81 -9.03 7.83
C ARG A 114 -11.19 -8.44 7.61
N ALA A 115 -11.47 -7.32 8.26
CA ALA A 115 -12.67 -6.55 7.99
C ALA A 115 -12.46 -5.75 6.71
N THR A 116 -13.11 -6.14 5.61
CA THR A 116 -13.01 -5.43 4.32
C THR A 116 -14.38 -5.00 3.81
N CYS A 117 -14.39 -3.93 3.03
CA CYS A 117 -15.58 -3.45 2.37
C CYS A 117 -16.06 -4.47 1.34
N ASP A 118 -17.33 -4.87 1.41
CA ASP A 118 -17.92 -5.82 0.47
C ASP A 118 -18.08 -5.27 -0.97
N THR A 119 -17.70 -4.01 -1.21
CA THR A 119 -17.81 -3.34 -2.51
C THR A 119 -16.44 -3.07 -3.13
N CYS A 120 -15.50 -2.46 -2.41
CA CYS A 120 -14.16 -2.15 -2.93
C CYS A 120 -13.03 -3.00 -2.32
N LEU A 121 -13.35 -3.97 -1.45
CA LEU A 121 -12.38 -4.86 -0.78
C LEU A 121 -11.29 -4.14 0.02
N THR A 122 -11.47 -2.84 0.30
CA THR A 122 -10.56 -2.04 1.13
C THR A 122 -10.79 -2.35 2.60
N SER A 123 -9.74 -2.31 3.41
CA SER A 123 -9.83 -2.53 4.87
C SER A 123 -10.79 -1.53 5.55
N LEU A 124 -11.67 -2.03 6.41
CA LEU A 124 -12.61 -1.26 7.23
C LEU A 124 -11.98 -0.94 8.59
N PHE A 125 -11.34 0.23 8.67
CA PHE A 125 -10.75 0.72 9.91
C PHE A 125 -11.72 1.58 10.72
N SER A 126 -12.26 2.62 10.11
CA SER A 126 -13.19 3.59 10.70
C SER A 126 -14.62 3.35 10.17
N GLN A 127 -15.40 4.43 10.12
CA GLN A 127 -16.76 4.58 9.61
C GLN A 127 -17.11 3.60 8.48
N SER A 128 -18.13 2.80 8.75
CA SER A 128 -18.72 1.91 7.77
C SER A 128 -20.25 1.93 7.87
N TRP A 129 -20.90 1.38 6.85
CA TRP A 129 -22.35 1.33 6.73
C TRP A 129 -22.76 -0.09 6.36
N MET A 130 -23.69 -0.68 7.11
CA MET A 130 -24.10 -2.06 6.92
C MET A 130 -25.57 -2.16 6.54
N CYS A 131 -25.85 -2.88 5.45
CA CYS A 131 -27.20 -3.06 4.95
C CYS A 131 -28.07 -3.79 5.99
N MET A 132 -29.26 -3.24 6.28
CA MET A 132 -30.20 -3.83 7.25
C MET A 132 -30.71 -5.21 6.84
N LEU A 133 -30.74 -5.51 5.54
CA LEU A 133 -31.36 -6.73 5.01
C LEU A 133 -30.35 -7.87 4.81
N CYS A 134 -29.24 -7.59 4.12
CA CYS A 134 -28.26 -8.61 3.76
C CYS A 134 -26.93 -8.49 4.52
N GLY A 135 -26.70 -7.43 5.29
CA GLY A 135 -25.46 -7.27 6.07
C GLY A 135 -24.23 -6.96 5.23
N ARG A 136 -24.40 -6.60 3.95
CA ARG A 136 -23.31 -6.03 3.13
C ARG A 136 -22.77 -4.78 3.82
N GLU A 137 -21.47 -4.72 4.04
CA GLU A 137 -20.81 -3.60 4.72
C GLU A 137 -19.96 -2.77 3.73
N GLN A 138 -20.19 -1.46 3.75
CA GLN A 138 -19.54 -0.49 2.89
C GLN A 138 -18.67 0.46 3.70
N CYS A 139 -17.48 0.75 3.20
CA CYS A 139 -16.65 1.85 3.71
C CYS A 139 -17.30 3.21 3.38
N ALA A 140 -16.83 4.27 4.02
CA ALA A 140 -17.33 5.64 3.83
C ALA A 140 -17.48 6.04 2.35
N ASP A 141 -16.42 5.91 1.54
CA ASP A 141 -16.46 6.35 0.14
C ASP A 141 -17.43 5.51 -0.70
N CYS A 142 -17.58 4.20 -0.43
CA CYS A 142 -18.58 3.38 -1.11
C CYS A 142 -20.00 3.80 -0.74
N TYR A 143 -20.21 4.15 0.53
CA TYR A 143 -21.50 4.62 1.02
C TYR A 143 -21.86 6.00 0.48
N GLU A 144 -20.93 6.97 0.49
CA GLU A 144 -21.17 8.29 -0.11
C GLU A 144 -21.45 8.16 -1.61
N LYS A 145 -20.75 7.27 -2.33
CA LYS A 145 -21.09 6.96 -3.72
C LYS A 145 -22.48 6.34 -3.87
N MET A 146 -22.89 5.45 -2.95
CA MET A 146 -24.25 4.90 -2.93
C MET A 146 -25.29 6.01 -2.70
N LYS A 147 -25.00 6.96 -1.81
CA LYS A 147 -25.82 8.14 -1.53
C LYS A 147 -25.94 9.04 -2.75
N ASP A 148 -24.84 9.42 -3.37
CA ASP A 148 -24.82 10.25 -4.57
C ASP A 148 -25.61 9.64 -5.75
N LEU A 149 -25.65 8.31 -5.85
CA LEU A 149 -26.31 7.59 -6.95
C LEU A 149 -27.77 7.23 -6.67
N THR A 150 -28.23 7.26 -5.42
CA THR A 150 -29.59 6.81 -5.04
C THR A 150 -30.39 7.84 -4.25
N PHE A 151 -29.75 8.92 -3.81
CA PHE A 151 -30.45 10.03 -3.19
C PHE A 151 -31.33 10.74 -4.21
N VAL A 152 -32.60 10.93 -3.85
CA VAL A 152 -33.57 11.67 -4.64
C VAL A 152 -34.06 12.84 -3.80
N GLU A 153 -33.67 14.04 -4.20
CA GLU A 153 -34.15 15.27 -3.58
C GLU A 153 -35.67 15.41 -3.80
N LYS A 154 -36.41 15.61 -2.71
CA LYS A 154 -37.86 15.86 -2.78
C LYS A 154 -38.08 17.20 -3.49
N ASN A 155 -38.91 17.18 -4.54
CA ASN A 155 -39.24 18.34 -5.39
C ASN A 155 -38.12 18.84 -6.31
N ALA A 156 -37.09 18.04 -6.60
CA ALA A 156 -36.09 18.41 -7.60
C ALA A 156 -36.73 18.70 -8.98
N PRO A 157 -36.26 19.74 -9.71
CA PRO A 157 -36.60 19.98 -11.10
C PRO A 157 -36.45 18.73 -11.99
N ALA A 158 -37.24 18.65 -13.07
CA ALA A 158 -37.31 17.44 -13.91
C ALA A 158 -35.97 17.10 -14.60
N ASP A 159 -35.24 18.12 -15.03
CA ASP A 159 -33.88 18.03 -15.59
C ASP A 159 -32.88 17.45 -14.58
N ARG A 160 -32.90 17.90 -13.32
CA ARG A 160 -32.04 17.34 -12.26
C ARG A 160 -32.38 15.89 -11.96
N ARG A 161 -33.68 15.54 -11.93
CA ARG A 161 -34.12 14.14 -11.74
C ARG A 161 -33.65 13.26 -12.89
N ALA A 162 -33.79 13.72 -14.13
CA ALA A 162 -33.30 13.01 -15.31
C ALA A 162 -31.77 12.82 -15.28
N ALA A 163 -31.01 13.86 -14.90
CA ALA A 163 -29.56 13.78 -14.77
C ALA A 163 -29.11 12.78 -13.69
N SER A 164 -29.82 12.72 -12.55
CA SER A 164 -29.56 11.74 -11.48
C SER A 164 -29.84 10.30 -11.95
N LEU A 165 -30.99 10.07 -12.60
CA LEU A 165 -31.34 8.76 -13.16
C LEU A 165 -30.31 8.31 -14.22
N ALA A 166 -29.94 9.19 -15.15
CA ALA A 166 -28.93 8.89 -16.16
C ALA A 166 -27.54 8.60 -15.55
N ARG A 167 -27.19 9.24 -14.43
CA ARG A 167 -25.96 8.93 -13.68
C ARG A 167 -26.03 7.54 -13.03
N ARG A 168 -27.16 7.21 -12.40
CA ARG A 168 -27.41 5.88 -11.82
C ARG A 168 -27.36 4.78 -12.89
N GLU A 169 -28.06 4.96 -14.00
CA GLU A 169 -28.10 3.97 -15.10
C GLU A 169 -26.71 3.72 -15.69
N ARG A 170 -25.93 4.78 -15.97
CA ARG A 170 -24.53 4.63 -16.40
C ARG A 170 -23.70 3.81 -15.40
N HIS A 171 -23.92 4.01 -14.10
CA HIS A 171 -23.21 3.23 -13.09
C HIS A 171 -23.68 1.78 -13.02
N VAL A 172 -24.99 1.52 -13.12
CA VAL A 172 -25.56 0.15 -13.17
C VAL A 172 -24.98 -0.62 -14.34
N HIS A 173 -24.85 -0.01 -15.52
CA HIS A 173 -24.26 -0.65 -16.69
C HIS A 173 -22.78 -1.03 -16.47
N ALA A 174 -22.00 -0.16 -15.82
CA ALA A 174 -20.59 -0.41 -15.54
C ALA A 174 -20.34 -1.39 -14.37
N ASN A 175 -21.18 -1.36 -13.34
CA ASN A 175 -21.06 -2.22 -12.16
C ASN A 175 -22.44 -2.65 -11.60
N PRO A 176 -23.08 -3.66 -12.21
CA PRO A 176 -24.43 -4.10 -11.81
C PRO A 176 -24.49 -4.58 -10.35
N ALA A 177 -23.40 -5.17 -9.84
CA ALA A 177 -23.33 -5.74 -8.50
C ALA A 177 -23.26 -4.69 -7.38
N PHE A 178 -23.01 -3.42 -7.71
CA PHE A 178 -22.92 -2.32 -6.74
C PHE A 178 -24.22 -2.16 -5.96
N PHE A 179 -25.36 -2.19 -6.65
CA PHE A 179 -26.69 -2.02 -6.04
C PHE A 179 -27.33 -3.33 -5.56
N THR A 180 -26.87 -4.50 -6.01
CA THR A 180 -27.56 -5.77 -5.73
C THR A 180 -27.59 -6.12 -4.23
N CYS A 181 -28.80 -6.28 -3.66
CA CYS A 181 -28.99 -6.87 -2.34
C CYS A 181 -29.27 -8.37 -2.42
N GLY A 182 -28.81 -9.13 -1.44
CA GLY A 182 -29.19 -10.55 -1.27
C GLY A 182 -30.69 -10.77 -1.01
N SER A 183 -31.47 -9.71 -0.79
CA SER A 183 -32.92 -9.74 -0.54
C SER A 183 -33.79 -9.56 -1.80
N LYS A 184 -33.18 -9.48 -2.99
CA LYS A 184 -33.83 -9.23 -4.29
C LYS A 184 -34.37 -7.79 -4.52
N LYS A 185 -34.10 -6.85 -3.61
CA LYS A 185 -34.29 -5.40 -3.84
C LYS A 185 -32.94 -4.74 -4.09
N ASP A 186 -32.89 -3.64 -4.83
CA ASP A 186 -31.66 -2.84 -4.92
C ASP A 186 -31.40 -2.13 -3.59
N HIS A 187 -30.13 -1.98 -3.23
CA HIS A 187 -29.70 -1.10 -2.16
C HIS A 187 -29.96 0.35 -2.55
N ALA A 188 -30.50 1.12 -1.61
CA ALA A 188 -30.50 2.57 -1.62
C ALA A 188 -29.72 3.08 -0.40
N TRP A 189 -29.35 4.36 -0.39
CA TRP A 189 -28.55 4.97 0.66
C TRP A 189 -29.17 4.89 2.07
N ASP A 190 -30.50 4.82 2.14
CA ASP A 190 -31.28 4.68 3.37
C ASP A 190 -31.46 3.21 3.81
N SER A 191 -30.88 2.25 3.07
CA SER A 191 -30.95 0.82 3.37
C SER A 191 -29.85 0.35 4.34
N PHE A 192 -29.08 1.26 4.92
CA PHE A 192 -27.89 0.95 5.72
C PHE A 192 -27.94 1.63 7.10
N PHE A 193 -27.39 0.94 8.11
CA PHE A 193 -27.06 1.53 9.40
C PHE A 193 -25.61 2.02 9.43
N PRO A 194 -25.31 3.14 10.11
CA PRO A 194 -23.94 3.47 10.45
C PRO A 194 -23.36 2.44 11.44
N VAL A 195 -22.08 2.08 11.25
CA VAL A 195 -21.37 1.06 12.02
C VAL A 195 -20.02 1.62 12.47
N SER A 196 -19.69 1.35 13.74
CA SER A 196 -18.37 1.64 14.29
C SER A 196 -17.81 0.45 15.06
N ARG A 197 -16.49 0.30 15.02
CA ARG A 197 -15.72 -0.63 15.85
C ARG A 197 -15.06 0.04 17.05
N PHE A 198 -15.24 1.35 17.19
CA PHE A 198 -14.71 2.15 18.28
C PHE A 198 -15.75 2.38 19.36
N SER A 199 -15.28 2.54 20.59
CA SER A 199 -16.09 3.13 21.66
C SER A 199 -15.85 4.64 21.74
N LYS A 200 -16.86 5.40 22.15
CA LYS A 200 -16.74 6.86 22.33
C LYS A 200 -15.64 7.24 23.33
N PRO A 201 -15.49 6.59 24.50
CA PRO A 201 -14.39 6.89 25.43
C PRO A 201 -13.01 6.63 24.83
N GLU A 202 -12.83 5.49 24.15
CA GLU A 202 -11.55 5.12 23.50
C GLU A 202 -11.11 6.15 22.45
N LEU A 203 -12.05 6.67 21.65
CA LEU A 203 -11.73 7.71 20.68
C LEU A 203 -11.38 9.04 21.32
N ILE A 204 -12.13 9.47 22.35
CA ILE A 204 -11.86 10.74 23.04
C ILE A 204 -10.47 10.71 23.68
N GLU A 205 -10.12 9.63 24.37
CA GLU A 205 -8.80 9.46 24.97
C GLU A 205 -7.69 9.49 23.91
N ALA A 206 -7.85 8.72 22.82
CA ALA A 206 -6.85 8.66 21.76
C ALA A 206 -6.69 10.00 21.02
N ILE A 207 -7.79 10.70 20.72
CA ILE A 207 -7.77 12.02 20.06
C ILE A 207 -7.05 13.03 20.96
N ALA A 208 -7.40 13.08 22.25
CA ALA A 208 -6.75 13.99 23.20
C ALA A 208 -5.25 13.69 23.33
N GLY A 209 -4.88 12.41 23.39
CA GLY A 209 -3.48 11.99 23.42
C GLY A 209 -2.72 12.39 22.15
N MET A 210 -3.30 12.16 20.97
CA MET A 210 -2.71 12.56 19.68
C MET A 210 -2.57 14.09 19.56
N GLU A 211 -3.58 14.85 19.96
CA GLU A 211 -3.53 16.31 20.00
C GLU A 211 -2.44 16.82 20.95
N HIS A 212 -2.32 16.21 22.13
CA HIS A 212 -1.25 16.52 23.08
C HIS A 212 0.14 16.21 22.48
N THR A 213 0.33 15.04 21.89
CA THR A 213 1.59 14.65 21.23
C THR A 213 1.96 15.62 20.12
N LEU A 214 1.01 16.06 19.29
CA LEU A 214 1.31 17.02 18.22
C LEU A 214 1.59 18.44 18.75
N ARG A 215 1.02 18.81 19.90
CA ARG A 215 1.20 20.15 20.48
C ARG A 215 2.48 20.29 21.29
N TYR A 216 2.85 19.24 22.04
CA TYR A 216 3.95 19.29 23.02
C TYR A 216 5.08 18.29 22.74
N GLY A 217 4.83 17.29 21.89
CA GLY A 217 5.89 16.37 21.48
C GLY A 217 6.92 17.07 20.61
N LYS A 218 8.20 16.80 20.84
CA LYS A 218 9.27 17.25 19.94
C LYS A 218 9.06 16.58 18.57
N GLN A 219 9.17 17.35 17.49
CA GLN A 219 9.22 16.80 16.16
C GLN A 219 10.52 16.00 16.00
N ALA A 220 10.44 14.68 16.17
CA ALA A 220 11.60 13.82 16.19
C ALA A 220 12.11 13.44 14.78
N LEU A 221 11.30 13.66 13.73
CA LEU A 221 11.66 13.44 12.33
C LEU A 221 12.19 14.73 11.67
N PRO A 222 13.21 14.65 10.78
CA PRO A 222 13.65 15.80 9.99
C PRO A 222 12.45 16.45 9.26
N GLN A 223 12.36 17.77 9.27
CA GLN A 223 11.38 18.46 8.40
C GLN A 223 11.67 18.08 6.94
N ARG A 224 10.65 17.61 6.22
CA ARG A 224 10.73 17.47 4.76
C ARG A 224 11.13 18.81 4.16
N TYR A 225 11.98 18.78 3.14
CA TYR A 225 12.16 19.95 2.28
C TYR A 225 10.82 20.26 1.62
N GLN A 226 10.14 21.32 2.05
CA GLN A 226 9.00 21.85 1.32
C GLN A 226 9.52 22.72 0.18
N PRO A 227 9.04 22.54 -1.07
CA PRO A 227 9.18 23.57 -2.08
C PRO A 227 8.49 24.82 -1.52
N ILE A 228 9.23 25.93 -1.43
CA ILE A 228 8.69 27.22 -1.02
C ILE A 228 7.56 27.58 -1.98
N SER A 229 6.31 27.51 -1.53
CA SER A 229 5.20 28.18 -2.19
C SER A 229 5.29 29.67 -1.89
N ASN A 230 6.13 30.40 -2.63
CA ASN A 230 6.13 31.86 -2.58
C ASN A 230 4.90 32.37 -3.34
N ALA A 231 3.78 32.48 -2.63
CA ALA A 231 2.74 33.45 -2.96
C ALA A 231 2.81 34.54 -1.87
N SER A 232 3.76 35.44 -2.04
CA SER A 232 3.76 36.75 -1.39
C SER A 232 3.90 37.75 -2.52
N SER A 233 2.76 38.31 -2.91
CA SER A 233 2.63 39.34 -3.94
C SER A 233 3.59 40.49 -3.63
N PRO A 234 4.46 40.92 -4.56
CA PRO A 234 5.16 42.19 -4.40
C PRO A 234 4.16 43.32 -4.62
N GLU A 235 4.10 44.23 -3.66
CA GLU A 235 3.40 45.50 -3.74
C GLU A 235 3.78 46.26 -5.01
N ALA A 236 2.77 46.74 -5.73
CA ALA A 236 2.93 47.52 -6.95
C ALA A 236 3.34 48.96 -6.59
N VAL A 237 4.47 49.41 -7.16
CA VAL A 237 4.85 50.83 -7.24
C VAL A 237 4.22 51.42 -8.51
N PRO A 238 3.57 52.60 -8.45
CA PRO A 238 2.69 53.05 -9.53
C PRO A 238 3.47 53.68 -10.69
N SER A 239 3.25 53.20 -11.91
CA SER A 239 3.66 53.89 -13.14
C SER A 239 2.47 54.62 -13.71
N SER A 240 2.57 55.95 -13.70
CA SER A 240 1.69 56.90 -14.38
C SER A 240 1.83 56.79 -15.90
N THR A 241 0.74 56.48 -16.60
CA THR A 241 0.58 56.88 -18.00
C THR A 241 -0.88 57.19 -18.29
N ARG A 242 -1.10 58.45 -18.72
CA ARG A 242 -2.36 59.00 -19.24
C ARG A 242 -2.72 58.32 -20.56
N SER A 243 -3.99 57.99 -20.74
CA SER A 243 -4.73 58.27 -21.99
C SER A 243 -6.23 58.06 -21.79
N MET A 244 -7.01 58.71 -22.65
CA MET A 244 -8.34 59.23 -22.37
C MET A 244 -9.49 58.28 -22.75
N SER A 245 -10.54 58.36 -21.93
CA SER A 245 -12.00 58.35 -22.18
C SER A 245 -12.66 57.65 -23.38
N SER A 246 -13.88 57.14 -23.07
CA SER A 246 -15.06 56.75 -23.90
C SER A 246 -15.01 55.35 -24.51
N GLY A 247 -16.04 54.51 -24.48
CA GLY A 247 -17.43 54.57 -24.00
C GLY A 247 -18.19 53.38 -24.62
N ASP A 248 -19.07 52.75 -23.84
CA ASP A 248 -20.25 51.96 -24.21
C ASP A 248 -20.23 50.53 -24.85
N SER A 249 -21.17 49.72 -24.33
CA SER A 249 -22.01 48.68 -24.95
C SER A 249 -21.56 47.20 -25.11
N SER A 250 -22.14 46.37 -24.23
CA SER A 250 -22.82 45.06 -24.40
C SER A 250 -22.39 43.98 -25.44
N SER A 251 -22.33 42.74 -24.91
CA SER A 251 -22.84 41.44 -25.45
C SER A 251 -21.84 40.33 -25.86
N GLY A 252 -22.02 39.14 -25.24
CA GLY A 252 -22.01 37.81 -25.87
C GLY A 252 -20.69 37.06 -26.14
N GLY A 253 -20.50 35.89 -25.51
CA GLY A 253 -19.76 34.76 -26.10
C GLY A 253 -18.71 34.06 -25.20
N PRO A 254 -18.57 32.72 -25.24
CA PRO A 254 -17.88 31.94 -24.21
C PRO A 254 -16.36 31.80 -24.44
N LEU A 255 -15.61 31.86 -23.34
CA LEU A 255 -14.16 31.75 -23.28
C LEU A 255 -13.67 30.31 -23.51
N THR A 256 -12.77 30.17 -24.47
CA THR A 256 -11.86 29.02 -24.65
C THR A 256 -10.84 28.94 -23.51
N PRO A 257 -10.38 27.75 -23.10
CA PRO A 257 -9.32 27.61 -22.11
C PRO A 257 -7.96 27.97 -22.75
N PRO A 258 -7.05 28.63 -22.00
CA PRO A 258 -5.74 29.03 -22.53
C PRO A 258 -4.73 27.88 -22.49
N ASP A 259 -3.87 27.89 -23.52
CA ASP A 259 -2.66 27.08 -23.66
C ASP A 259 -1.73 27.21 -22.43
N TYR A 260 -1.28 26.07 -21.92
CA TYR A 260 -0.18 25.99 -20.96
C TYR A 260 1.03 25.33 -21.65
N SER A 261 1.96 26.17 -22.11
CA SER A 261 3.34 25.76 -22.38
C SER A 261 4.27 26.78 -21.75
N THR A 262 4.90 26.40 -20.64
CA THR A 262 6.37 26.39 -20.50
C THR A 262 6.75 25.89 -19.10
N SER A 263 7.70 24.96 -19.11
CA SER A 263 8.25 24.21 -17.99
C SER A 263 9.02 25.07 -16.99
N VAL A 264 8.76 24.87 -15.70
CA VAL A 264 9.73 25.15 -14.64
C VAL A 264 10.25 23.81 -14.15
N PHE A 265 11.51 23.52 -14.41
CA PHE A 265 12.19 22.31 -13.97
C PHE A 265 12.22 22.26 -12.43
N SER A 266 11.76 21.15 -11.86
CA SER A 266 11.98 20.83 -10.44
C SER A 266 13.48 20.71 -10.14
N PRO A 267 13.97 21.17 -8.98
CA PRO A 267 15.38 21.06 -8.62
C PRO A 267 15.83 19.59 -8.55
N GLU A 268 17.07 19.33 -8.96
CA GLU A 268 17.69 18.00 -8.88
C GLU A 268 17.79 17.52 -7.42
N PRO A 269 17.58 16.22 -7.15
CA PRO A 269 17.75 15.68 -5.81
C PRO A 269 19.21 15.87 -5.38
N LYS A 270 19.42 16.49 -4.22
CA LYS A 270 20.76 16.64 -3.63
C LYS A 270 21.32 15.26 -3.32
N THR A 271 22.34 14.84 -4.06
CA THR A 271 23.15 13.67 -3.72
C THR A 271 23.93 13.99 -2.44
N LEU A 272 23.70 13.22 -1.38
CA LEU A 272 24.59 13.25 -0.22
C LEU A 272 25.86 12.49 -0.63
N SER A 273 26.85 13.22 -1.14
CA SER A 273 28.16 12.66 -1.48
C SER A 273 28.94 12.39 -0.20
N LEU A 274 28.64 11.25 0.43
CA LEU A 274 29.50 10.60 1.41
C LEU A 274 30.23 9.47 0.68
N ASN A 275 31.27 9.80 -0.10
CA ASN A 275 32.16 8.84 -0.76
C ASN A 275 31.47 7.74 -1.62
N GLY A 276 30.22 7.94 -2.05
CA GLY A 276 29.49 6.98 -2.88
C GLY A 276 30.15 6.87 -4.25
N ARG A 277 30.58 5.66 -4.64
CA ARG A 277 31.06 5.42 -6.00
C ARG A 277 29.85 5.30 -6.94
N PRO A 278 29.91 5.88 -8.15
CA PRO A 278 28.87 5.64 -9.15
C PRO A 278 28.76 4.15 -9.45
N HIS A 279 27.52 3.66 -9.57
CA HIS A 279 27.25 2.25 -9.86
C HIS A 279 27.86 1.88 -11.23
N PRO A 280 28.52 0.71 -11.38
CA PRO A 280 29.06 0.28 -12.67
C PRO A 280 28.00 0.34 -13.78
N ARG A 281 28.33 1.07 -14.86
CA ARG A 281 27.54 1.10 -16.10
C ARG A 281 27.67 -0.23 -16.82
N ASN A 282 26.58 -0.68 -17.44
CA ASN A 282 26.65 -1.83 -18.33
C ASN A 282 27.13 -1.37 -19.71
N LYS A 283 27.96 -2.19 -20.37
CA LYS A 283 28.41 -1.94 -21.75
C LYS A 283 27.26 -1.84 -22.75
N HIS A 284 26.10 -2.41 -22.40
CA HIS A 284 24.87 -2.33 -23.18
C HIS A 284 24.01 -1.09 -22.89
N ASP A 285 24.40 -0.20 -21.97
CA ASP A 285 23.83 1.15 -21.97
C ASP A 285 24.32 1.85 -23.24
N VAL A 286 23.59 1.63 -24.34
CA VAL A 286 23.73 2.42 -25.56
C VAL A 286 23.45 3.85 -25.13
N GLY A 287 24.51 4.66 -25.05
CA GLY A 287 24.42 6.00 -24.52
C GLY A 287 23.40 6.80 -25.31
N GLU A 288 22.31 7.23 -24.65
CA GLU A 288 21.38 8.26 -25.12
C GLU A 288 20.26 8.60 -24.10
N ILE A 289 19.94 7.72 -23.13
CA ILE A 289 18.85 7.97 -22.17
C ILE A 289 19.40 8.49 -20.83
N PRO A 290 19.11 9.74 -20.43
CA PRO A 290 19.53 10.27 -19.15
C PRO A 290 18.88 9.55 -17.97
N TYR A 291 19.66 9.38 -16.90
CA TYR A 291 19.23 8.72 -15.67
C TYR A 291 19.74 9.51 -14.44
N TYR A 292 19.13 9.29 -13.28
CA TYR A 292 19.62 9.80 -12.00
C TYR A 292 20.68 8.87 -11.43
N GLU A 293 21.78 9.43 -10.94
CA GLU A 293 22.74 8.64 -10.18
C GLU A 293 22.12 8.18 -8.86
N LEU A 294 22.29 6.89 -8.57
CA LEU A 294 21.83 6.29 -7.33
C LEU A 294 22.96 6.36 -6.30
N ASN A 295 22.62 6.76 -5.07
CA ASN A 295 23.57 6.71 -3.96
C ASN A 295 23.89 5.25 -3.62
N ASN A 296 25.18 4.95 -3.42
CA ASN A 296 25.66 3.63 -3.02
C ASN A 296 26.47 3.75 -1.73
N PHE A 297 26.11 2.96 -0.73
CA PHE A 297 26.78 2.89 0.56
C PHE A 297 27.28 1.47 0.81
N ARG A 298 28.44 1.32 1.45
CA ARG A 298 28.78 0.06 2.10
C ARG A 298 27.89 -0.15 3.33
N PHE A 299 27.67 -1.41 3.71
CA PHE A 299 26.86 -1.78 4.86
C PHE A 299 27.19 -0.95 6.12
N GLU A 300 28.47 -0.76 6.43
CA GLU A 300 28.92 -0.04 7.62
C GLU A 300 28.69 1.48 7.55
N GLN A 301 28.46 2.02 6.35
CA GLN A 301 28.24 3.45 6.13
C GLN A 301 26.78 3.86 6.32
N VAL A 302 25.85 2.90 6.32
CA VAL A 302 24.41 3.17 6.47
C VAL A 302 24.08 3.32 7.95
N THR A 303 24.44 4.47 8.51
CA THR A 303 24.01 4.86 9.85
C THR A 303 22.54 5.30 9.83
N ARG A 304 21.92 5.38 11.02
CA ARG A 304 20.55 5.87 11.17
C ARG A 304 20.36 7.26 10.56
N ASP A 305 21.33 8.16 10.72
CA ASP A 305 21.20 9.53 10.21
C ASP A 305 21.32 9.59 8.68
N VAL A 306 22.23 8.80 8.09
CA VAL A 306 22.34 8.65 6.64
C VAL A 306 21.04 8.08 6.07
N PHE A 307 20.54 6.98 6.64
CA PHE A 307 19.28 6.36 6.25
C PHE A 307 18.14 7.38 6.27
N ARG A 308 17.91 8.05 7.41
CA ARG A 308 16.78 8.97 7.59
C ARG A 308 16.84 10.17 6.65
N SER A 309 18.03 10.71 6.40
CA SER A 309 18.22 11.82 5.48
C SER A 309 17.82 11.45 4.05
N MET A 310 18.15 10.24 3.60
CA MET A 310 17.68 9.73 2.29
C MET A 310 16.19 9.38 2.30
N TRP A 311 15.75 8.66 3.34
CA TRP A 311 14.42 8.06 3.42
C TRP A 311 13.31 9.10 3.53
N ALA A 312 13.52 10.15 4.34
CA ALA A 312 12.58 11.25 4.50
C ALA A 312 12.32 12.00 3.17
N ASN A 313 13.32 12.02 2.29
CA ASN A 313 13.20 12.61 0.95
C ASN A 313 12.67 11.62 -0.10
N GLY A 314 12.59 10.32 0.22
CA GLY A 314 12.16 9.27 -0.73
C GLY A 314 13.15 9.04 -1.84
N VAL A 315 14.43 9.14 -1.50
CA VAL A 315 15.50 8.84 -2.44
C VAL A 315 15.86 7.36 -2.30
N PRO A 316 15.74 6.55 -3.36
CA PRO A 316 16.22 5.18 -3.33
C PRO A 316 17.75 5.16 -3.25
N PHE A 317 18.31 4.09 -2.70
CA PHE A 317 19.76 3.88 -2.62
C PHE A 317 20.12 2.39 -2.58
N VAL A 318 21.38 2.08 -2.86
CA VAL A 318 21.93 0.72 -2.80
C VAL A 318 22.88 0.60 -1.61
N VAL A 319 22.86 -0.58 -0.99
CA VAL A 319 23.81 -0.99 0.05
C VAL A 319 24.61 -2.18 -0.46
N THR A 320 25.94 -2.08 -0.39
CA THR A 320 26.88 -3.14 -0.79
C THR A 320 27.47 -3.86 0.42
N GLY A 321 28.06 -5.04 0.20
CA GLY A 321 28.76 -5.80 1.24
C GLY A 321 27.90 -6.80 2.02
N LEU A 322 26.66 -7.07 1.57
CA LEU A 322 25.79 -8.03 2.27
C LEU A 322 26.18 -9.49 2.04
N GLN A 323 27.01 -9.80 1.04
CA GLN A 323 27.45 -11.18 0.77
C GLN A 323 28.18 -11.80 1.97
N GLU A 324 28.96 -11.00 2.71
CA GLU A 324 29.69 -11.45 3.91
C GLU A 324 28.78 -11.63 5.13
N ARG A 325 27.58 -11.06 5.07
CA ARG A 325 26.57 -11.08 6.14
C ARG A 325 25.71 -12.34 6.07
N LEU A 326 25.33 -12.78 4.87
CA LEU A 326 24.61 -14.02 4.63
C LEU A 326 25.53 -15.21 4.95
N LYS A 327 25.12 -16.06 5.89
CA LYS A 327 25.90 -17.23 6.35
C LYS A 327 25.50 -18.50 5.62
N LEU A 328 24.28 -18.54 5.09
CA LEU A 328 23.87 -19.62 4.20
C LEU A 328 24.31 -19.32 2.75
N PRO A 329 24.42 -20.34 1.87
CA PRO A 329 24.94 -20.13 0.53
C PRO A 329 24.02 -19.34 -0.41
N TRP A 330 22.70 -19.46 -0.24
CA TRP A 330 21.68 -18.87 -1.14
C TRP A 330 21.93 -19.09 -2.65
N THR A 331 22.47 -20.26 -3.01
CA THR A 331 22.81 -20.62 -4.39
C THR A 331 21.80 -21.59 -5.00
N PRO A 332 21.73 -21.71 -6.34
CA PRO A 332 20.94 -22.75 -7.01
C PRO A 332 21.25 -24.14 -6.43
N GLN A 333 22.53 -24.47 -6.23
CA GLN A 333 22.95 -25.76 -5.68
C GLN A 333 22.35 -26.02 -4.30
N TYR A 334 22.42 -25.04 -3.39
CA TYR A 334 21.81 -25.15 -2.06
C TYR A 334 20.30 -25.43 -2.13
N PHE A 335 19.57 -24.73 -3.00
CA PHE A 335 18.13 -24.95 -3.16
C PHE A 335 17.79 -26.29 -3.80
N MET A 336 18.60 -26.76 -4.75
CA MET A 336 18.46 -28.11 -5.32
C MET A 336 18.69 -29.19 -4.27
N ASP A 337 19.71 -29.03 -3.42
CA ASP A 337 20.04 -30.04 -2.41
C ASP A 337 19.03 -30.06 -1.26
N THR A 338 18.54 -28.88 -0.84
CA THR A 338 17.67 -28.74 0.33
C THR A 338 16.19 -28.92 -0.01
N TYR A 339 15.75 -28.45 -1.18
CA TYR A 339 14.33 -28.40 -1.55
C TYR A 339 14.02 -29.02 -2.91
N GLY A 340 14.99 -29.70 -3.54
CA GLY A 340 14.92 -30.12 -4.94
C GLY A 340 13.67 -30.91 -5.33
N ASP A 341 13.16 -31.75 -4.42
CA ASP A 341 12.03 -32.64 -4.67
C ASP A 341 10.67 -31.92 -4.56
N GLN A 342 10.65 -30.67 -4.09
CA GLN A 342 9.41 -29.89 -4.01
C GLN A 342 8.89 -29.55 -5.41
N SER A 343 7.62 -29.82 -5.64
CA SER A 343 6.93 -29.33 -6.82
C SER A 343 6.71 -27.82 -6.73
N CYS A 344 6.94 -27.13 -7.85
CA CYS A 344 6.76 -25.69 -7.96
C CYS A 344 6.10 -25.31 -9.28
N LEU A 345 5.48 -24.14 -9.29
CA LEU A 345 4.88 -23.53 -10.47
C LEU A 345 5.83 -22.46 -11.00
N ILE A 346 6.15 -22.51 -12.29
CA ILE A 346 6.97 -21.50 -12.96
C ILE A 346 6.17 -20.80 -14.05
N ILE A 347 6.47 -19.53 -14.27
CA ILE A 347 5.85 -18.67 -15.30
C ILE A 347 6.92 -18.22 -16.29
N GLU A 348 6.61 -18.24 -17.57
CA GLU A 348 7.41 -17.60 -18.60
C GLU A 348 7.14 -16.07 -18.58
N CYS A 349 8.20 -15.26 -18.52
CA CYS A 349 8.07 -13.82 -18.24
C CYS A 349 7.45 -13.01 -19.39
N GLN A 350 7.59 -13.48 -20.63
CA GLN A 350 7.16 -12.81 -21.86
C GLN A 350 5.72 -13.16 -22.25
N ASP A 351 5.26 -14.39 -22.08
CA ASP A 351 3.92 -14.81 -22.50
C ASP A 351 2.97 -15.24 -21.36
N ASP A 352 3.45 -15.23 -20.12
CA ASP A 352 2.71 -15.62 -18.91
C ASP A 352 2.23 -17.10 -18.92
N THR A 353 2.82 -17.94 -19.77
CA THR A 353 2.55 -19.39 -19.75
C THR A 353 3.05 -19.99 -18.44
N ASN A 354 2.24 -20.89 -17.87
CA ASN A 354 2.56 -21.55 -16.61
C ASN A 354 2.87 -23.03 -16.84
N GLN A 355 3.86 -23.55 -16.13
CA GLN A 355 4.13 -25.00 -16.10
C GLN A 355 4.53 -25.44 -14.69
N THR A 356 4.22 -26.68 -14.36
CA THR A 356 4.65 -27.32 -13.10
C THR A 356 5.96 -28.05 -13.33
N THR A 357 6.90 -27.90 -12.41
CA THR A 357 8.20 -28.59 -12.42
C THR A 357 8.66 -28.88 -10.99
N THR A 358 9.89 -29.33 -10.80
CA THR A 358 10.53 -29.47 -9.49
C THR A 358 11.50 -28.32 -9.24
N VAL A 359 11.76 -28.00 -7.97
CA VAL A 359 12.78 -27.01 -7.59
C VAL A 359 14.14 -27.40 -8.17
N ARG A 360 14.47 -28.70 -8.18
CA ARG A 360 15.70 -29.23 -8.79
C ARG A 360 15.78 -28.92 -10.28
N ASP A 361 14.76 -29.29 -11.04
CA ASP A 361 14.75 -29.10 -12.49
C ASP A 361 14.80 -27.62 -12.88
N PHE A 362 14.12 -26.75 -12.13
CA PHE A 362 14.19 -25.31 -12.33
C PHE A 362 15.61 -24.77 -12.10
N PHE A 363 16.21 -25.02 -10.94
CA PHE A 363 17.52 -24.47 -10.60
C PHE A 363 18.68 -25.13 -11.36
N SER A 364 18.53 -26.37 -11.83
CA SER A 364 19.54 -27.02 -12.67
C SER A 364 19.81 -26.28 -13.97
N GLN A 365 18.84 -25.51 -14.47
CA GLN A 365 18.95 -24.71 -15.69
C GLN A 365 19.68 -23.37 -15.47
N PHE A 366 19.95 -22.98 -14.21
CA PHE A 366 20.68 -21.74 -13.94
C PHE A 366 22.10 -21.80 -14.51
N GLY A 367 22.51 -20.75 -15.23
CA GLY A 367 23.81 -20.66 -15.91
C GLY A 367 23.88 -21.39 -17.26
N GLN A 368 22.84 -22.13 -17.66
CA GLN A 368 22.79 -22.83 -18.95
C GLN A 368 22.16 -21.96 -20.04
N HIS A 369 22.79 -20.82 -20.37
CA HIS A 369 22.20 -19.80 -21.25
C HIS A 369 21.95 -20.27 -22.69
N SER A 370 22.88 -21.03 -23.27
CA SER A 370 22.86 -21.43 -24.68
C SER A 370 21.88 -22.55 -25.02
N SER A 371 21.45 -23.34 -24.04
CA SER A 371 20.61 -24.54 -24.26
C SER A 371 19.12 -24.32 -23.95
N ARG A 372 18.74 -23.20 -23.33
CA ARG A 372 17.35 -22.99 -22.87
C ARG A 372 16.48 -22.21 -23.86
N LYS A 373 15.17 -22.43 -23.74
CA LYS A 373 14.14 -21.61 -24.40
C LYS A 373 13.29 -20.88 -23.34
N GLY A 374 13.16 -19.57 -23.51
CA GLY A 374 12.35 -18.71 -22.63
C GLY A 374 13.06 -18.24 -21.36
N CYS A 375 12.39 -17.33 -20.65
CA CYS A 375 12.81 -16.72 -19.40
C CYS A 375 11.80 -17.10 -18.31
N TRP A 376 12.08 -18.18 -17.58
CA TRP A 376 11.19 -18.69 -16.55
C TRP A 376 11.46 -18.09 -15.17
N LYS A 377 10.41 -17.93 -14.36
CA LYS A 377 10.49 -17.52 -12.96
C LYS A 377 9.65 -18.41 -12.05
N LEU A 378 10.10 -18.62 -10.82
CA LEU A 378 9.30 -19.29 -9.79
C LEU A 378 8.14 -18.39 -9.36
N LYS A 379 6.93 -18.98 -9.33
CA LYS A 379 5.70 -18.33 -8.88
C LYS A 379 5.42 -18.70 -7.43
N ASP A 380 5.23 -17.70 -6.58
CA ASP A 380 4.80 -17.85 -5.19
C ASP A 380 5.61 -18.96 -4.47
N TRP A 381 6.95 -18.87 -4.49
CA TRP A 381 7.83 -19.83 -3.79
C TRP A 381 8.59 -19.12 -2.66
N PRO A 382 8.48 -19.59 -1.39
CA PRO A 382 7.63 -20.71 -0.94
C PRO A 382 6.14 -20.44 -1.23
N PRO A 383 5.31 -21.50 -1.38
CA PRO A 383 3.85 -21.37 -1.51
C PRO A 383 3.30 -20.51 -0.37
N THR A 384 2.06 -20.00 -0.49
CA THR A 384 1.39 -18.97 0.33
C THR A 384 1.49 -19.05 1.87
N SER A 385 2.16 -20.05 2.43
CA SER A 385 2.72 -20.05 3.78
C SER A 385 3.67 -18.89 4.05
N ASP A 386 3.63 -18.41 5.31
CA ASP A 386 4.60 -17.45 5.85
C ASP A 386 6.04 -17.97 5.70
N PHE A 387 6.94 -17.12 5.18
CA PHE A 387 8.32 -17.51 4.85
C PHE A 387 9.10 -18.04 6.04
N ARG A 388 8.91 -17.48 7.24
CA ARG A 388 9.56 -17.97 8.46
C ARG A 388 9.11 -19.38 8.81
N THR A 389 7.85 -19.70 8.55
CA THR A 389 7.29 -21.03 8.78
C THR A 389 7.79 -22.03 7.74
N ALA A 390 7.84 -21.63 6.47
CA ALA A 390 8.29 -22.49 5.38
C ALA A 390 9.80 -22.74 5.42
N PHE A 391 10.59 -21.68 5.66
CA PHE A 391 12.05 -21.66 5.56
C PHE A 391 12.67 -20.96 6.78
N PRO A 392 12.64 -21.57 7.98
CA PRO A 392 13.04 -20.90 9.22
C PRO A 392 14.53 -20.51 9.26
N GLU A 393 15.43 -21.37 8.78
CA GLU A 393 16.88 -21.08 8.76
C GLU A 393 17.22 -19.96 7.78
N LEU A 394 16.64 -19.99 6.58
CA LEU A 394 16.78 -18.91 5.59
C LEU A 394 16.17 -17.60 6.10
N TYR A 395 15.04 -17.65 6.78
CA TYR A 395 14.45 -16.46 7.41
C TYR A 395 15.41 -15.83 8.42
N GLU A 396 16.00 -16.64 9.30
CA GLU A 396 16.91 -16.13 10.33
C GLU A 396 18.19 -15.55 9.70
N ASP A 397 18.80 -16.24 8.74
CA ASP A 397 19.99 -15.77 8.03
C ASP A 397 19.73 -14.45 7.29
N PHE A 398 18.60 -14.36 6.56
CA PHE A 398 18.17 -13.14 5.90
C PHE A 398 17.95 -12.01 6.92
N SER A 399 17.19 -12.27 7.99
CA SER A 399 16.85 -11.28 9.01
C SER A 399 18.07 -10.71 9.73
N GLN A 400 19.11 -11.52 9.95
CA GLN A 400 20.38 -11.09 10.53
C GLN A 400 21.25 -10.29 9.54
N ALA A 401 21.11 -10.53 8.24
CA ALA A 401 21.87 -9.83 7.22
C ALA A 401 21.33 -8.42 6.90
N LEU A 402 20.11 -8.06 7.31
CA LEU A 402 19.46 -6.81 6.91
C LEU A 402 20.18 -5.56 7.45
N PRO A 403 20.49 -4.58 6.58
CA PRO A 403 20.86 -3.23 7.01
C PRO A 403 19.65 -2.52 7.63
N MET A 404 19.91 -1.55 8.52
CA MET A 404 18.87 -0.80 9.25
C MET A 404 17.80 -1.69 9.91
N PRO A 405 18.21 -2.66 10.77
CA PRO A 405 17.31 -3.67 11.33
C PRO A 405 16.12 -3.09 12.10
N ASP A 406 16.29 -1.94 12.75
CA ASP A 406 15.22 -1.23 13.48
C ASP A 406 14.04 -0.84 12.59
N TYR A 407 14.26 -0.64 11.28
CA TYR A 407 13.23 -0.28 10.32
C TYR A 407 12.77 -1.48 9.49
N VAL A 408 13.72 -2.31 9.03
CA VAL A 408 13.46 -3.28 7.97
C VAL A 408 13.00 -4.63 8.51
N ARG A 409 13.49 -5.06 9.69
CA ARG A 409 13.09 -6.35 10.24
C ARG A 409 11.62 -6.35 10.66
N ARG A 410 11.01 -7.54 10.66
CA ARG A 410 9.64 -7.74 11.15
C ARG A 410 9.48 -7.39 12.64
N ASP A 411 10.54 -7.58 13.42
CA ASP A 411 10.65 -7.19 14.84
C ASP A 411 11.33 -5.83 15.04
N GLY A 412 11.55 -5.06 13.96
CA GLY A 412 12.19 -3.74 14.00
C GLY A 412 11.43 -2.75 14.86
N VAL A 413 12.09 -2.13 15.84
CA VAL A 413 11.48 -1.22 16.83
C VAL A 413 10.88 0.05 16.22
N LEU A 414 11.32 0.47 15.03
CA LEU A 414 10.79 1.60 14.28
C LEU A 414 9.94 1.17 13.07
N ASN A 415 9.81 -0.13 12.81
CA ASN A 415 8.87 -0.65 11.83
C ASN A 415 7.45 -0.57 12.41
N ILE A 416 6.57 0.26 11.83
CA ILE A 416 5.20 0.44 12.33
C ILE A 416 4.43 -0.89 12.36
N ALA A 417 4.77 -1.83 11.47
CA ALA A 417 4.17 -3.16 11.42
C ALA A 417 4.55 -4.06 12.61
N SER A 418 5.71 -3.83 13.26
CA SER A 418 6.17 -4.66 14.38
C SER A 418 5.34 -4.48 15.65
N HIS A 419 4.50 -3.44 15.70
CA HIS A 419 3.61 -3.15 16.84
C HIS A 419 2.21 -3.78 16.71
N PHE A 420 1.97 -4.54 15.63
CA PHE A 420 0.67 -5.19 15.40
C PHE A 420 0.39 -6.26 16.47
N PRO A 421 -0.87 -6.44 16.95
CA PRO A 421 -1.19 -7.42 17.97
C PRO A 421 -0.99 -8.86 17.48
N MET A 422 -0.40 -9.71 18.30
CA MET A 422 -0.09 -11.11 17.98
C MET A 422 -1.32 -11.99 17.81
N ASN A 423 -2.48 -11.57 18.33
CA ASN A 423 -3.74 -12.30 18.22
C ASN A 423 -4.64 -11.76 17.09
N THR A 424 -4.07 -11.14 16.06
CA THR A 424 -4.80 -10.60 14.90
C THR A 424 -4.14 -11.03 13.59
N ILE A 425 -4.85 -10.92 12.46
CA ILE A 425 -4.27 -11.17 11.14
C ILE A 425 -3.37 -10.00 10.72
N VAL A 426 -2.07 -10.21 10.86
CA VAL A 426 -1.04 -9.26 10.43
C VAL A 426 -1.03 -9.15 8.89
N PRO A 427 -0.76 -7.97 8.31
CA PRO A 427 -0.41 -7.81 6.90
C PRO A 427 0.77 -8.70 6.51
N ASP A 428 0.73 -9.30 5.32
CA ASP A 428 1.88 -10.03 4.78
C ASP A 428 2.84 -9.04 4.12
N LEU A 429 3.90 -8.69 4.84
CA LEU A 429 5.00 -7.84 4.38
C LEU A 429 6.24 -8.66 3.96
N GLY A 430 6.08 -9.97 3.72
CA GLY A 430 7.18 -10.86 3.39
C GLY A 430 7.98 -11.35 4.61
N PRO A 431 9.22 -11.85 4.39
CA PRO A 431 9.98 -11.79 3.15
C PRO A 431 9.44 -12.68 2.01
N LYS A 432 9.82 -12.38 0.77
CA LYS A 432 9.43 -13.09 -0.47
C LYS A 432 10.64 -13.31 -1.36
N MET A 433 10.73 -14.50 -1.96
CA MET A 433 11.80 -14.83 -2.91
C MET A 433 11.39 -14.59 -4.36
N TYR A 434 12.35 -14.17 -5.16
CA TYR A 434 12.22 -13.91 -6.58
C TYR A 434 13.36 -14.59 -7.33
N ASN A 435 13.04 -15.74 -7.92
CA ASN A 435 14.00 -16.57 -8.62
C ASN A 435 13.61 -16.60 -10.08
N ALA A 436 14.47 -16.08 -10.96
CA ALA A 436 14.14 -15.95 -12.36
C ALA A 436 15.38 -16.05 -13.24
N MET A 437 15.20 -16.63 -14.41
CA MET A 437 16.21 -16.70 -15.46
C MET A 437 16.48 -15.31 -16.05
N ALA A 438 17.57 -15.21 -16.82
CA ALA A 438 17.92 -14.01 -17.56
C ALA A 438 16.86 -13.68 -18.62
N SER A 439 16.52 -12.40 -18.66
CA SER A 439 15.71 -11.71 -19.66
C SER A 439 16.61 -10.75 -20.46
N ASN A 440 16.02 -9.72 -21.07
CA ASN A 440 16.74 -8.67 -21.79
C ASN A 440 15.99 -7.33 -21.66
N THR A 441 16.64 -6.23 -22.06
CA THR A 441 16.06 -4.88 -22.05
C THR A 441 15.62 -4.41 -23.44
N GLU A 442 15.71 -5.28 -24.43
CA GLU A 442 15.47 -4.97 -25.83
C GLU A 442 14.00 -4.70 -26.12
N THR A 443 13.74 -4.13 -27.30
CA THR A 443 12.39 -3.76 -27.73
C THR A 443 11.44 -4.96 -27.71
N GLY A 444 10.29 -4.80 -27.04
CA GLY A 444 9.28 -5.85 -26.88
C GLY A 444 9.46 -6.75 -25.66
N SER A 445 10.55 -6.58 -24.89
CA SER A 445 10.75 -7.30 -23.64
C SER A 445 9.70 -6.95 -22.59
N LYS A 446 9.35 -7.93 -21.76
CA LYS A 446 8.52 -7.75 -20.55
C LYS A 446 9.33 -7.73 -19.25
N GLY A 447 10.67 -7.80 -19.35
CA GLY A 447 11.58 -7.95 -18.22
C GLY A 447 11.31 -9.22 -17.39
N SER A 448 12.04 -9.38 -16.29
CA SER A 448 11.75 -10.41 -15.29
C SER A 448 10.66 -9.96 -14.31
N THR A 449 10.65 -8.65 -14.01
CA THR A 449 9.66 -7.97 -13.18
C THR A 449 9.14 -6.75 -13.93
N ARG A 450 7.84 -6.75 -14.22
CA ARG A 450 7.14 -5.65 -14.89
C ARG A 450 7.08 -4.42 -13.99
N LEU A 451 6.84 -3.26 -14.59
CA LEU A 451 6.67 -1.99 -13.90
C LEU A 451 5.51 -2.09 -12.91
N HIS A 452 5.80 -1.80 -11.64
CA HIS A 452 4.83 -1.77 -10.56
C HIS A 452 5.26 -0.79 -9.47
N MET A 453 4.44 -0.66 -8.44
CA MET A 453 4.69 0.20 -7.30
C MET A 453 4.15 -0.48 -6.04
N ASP A 454 4.97 -0.53 -5.00
CA ASP A 454 4.61 -1.15 -3.73
C ASP A 454 3.84 -0.18 -2.84
N MET A 455 2.89 -0.71 -2.06
CA MET A 455 2.09 0.07 -1.10
C MET A 455 2.88 0.50 0.13
N ALA A 456 4.01 -0.17 0.38
CA ALA A 456 4.86 -0.01 1.55
C ALA A 456 6.30 0.26 1.10
N ASP A 457 7.16 0.54 2.07
CA ASP A 457 8.60 0.56 1.82
C ASP A 457 9.09 -0.85 1.52
N ALA A 458 10.11 -1.00 0.67
CA ALA A 458 10.67 -2.30 0.34
C ALA A 458 12.20 -2.28 0.36
N MET A 459 12.78 -3.43 0.65
CA MET A 459 14.20 -3.70 0.47
C MET A 459 14.39 -5.03 -0.24
N ASN A 460 15.24 -5.06 -1.27
CA ASN A 460 15.52 -6.24 -2.07
C ASN A 460 17.01 -6.59 -2.03
N ILE A 461 17.39 -7.80 -1.63
CA ILE A 461 18.76 -8.32 -1.68
C ILE A 461 18.90 -9.28 -2.85
N MET A 462 19.91 -9.09 -3.69
CA MET A 462 20.37 -10.10 -4.64
C MET A 462 21.31 -11.07 -3.93
N THR A 463 20.88 -12.31 -3.72
CA THR A 463 21.69 -13.31 -3.01
C THR A 463 22.56 -14.12 -3.95
N TYR A 464 22.16 -14.23 -5.22
CA TYR A 464 22.92 -14.91 -6.26
C TYR A 464 22.62 -14.32 -7.64
N ALA A 465 23.65 -14.22 -8.47
CA ALA A 465 23.54 -13.96 -9.90
C ALA A 465 24.52 -14.88 -10.65
N ALA A 466 24.03 -15.60 -11.64
CA ALA A 466 24.86 -16.47 -12.46
C ALA A 466 25.95 -15.66 -13.19
N PRO A 467 27.22 -16.12 -13.20
CA PRO A 467 28.25 -15.48 -14.00
C PRO A 467 27.84 -15.43 -15.48
N LYS A 468 28.25 -14.39 -16.19
CA LYS A 468 28.06 -14.31 -17.64
C LYS A 468 29.02 -15.26 -18.34
N GLU A 469 28.76 -15.55 -19.62
CA GLU A 469 29.60 -16.45 -20.44
C GLU A 469 31.06 -15.96 -20.54
N ASP A 470 31.29 -14.65 -20.47
CA ASP A 470 32.62 -14.04 -20.48
C ASP A 470 33.34 -14.06 -19.11
N GLY A 471 32.75 -14.72 -18.12
CA GLY A 471 33.27 -14.82 -16.75
C GLY A 471 33.05 -13.57 -15.89
N THR A 472 32.42 -12.51 -16.42
CA THR A 472 32.11 -11.32 -15.62
C THR A 472 30.94 -11.58 -14.67
N PRO A 473 30.86 -10.84 -13.54
CA PRO A 473 29.76 -10.98 -12.59
C PRO A 473 28.38 -10.78 -13.24
N GLY A 474 27.43 -11.63 -12.87
CA GLY A 474 26.04 -11.48 -13.26
C GLY A 474 25.37 -10.30 -12.56
N CYS A 475 24.28 -9.80 -13.16
CA CYS A 475 23.53 -8.69 -12.59
C CYS A 475 22.07 -8.66 -13.06
N ALA A 476 21.26 -7.79 -12.46
CA ALA A 476 19.97 -7.38 -12.97
C ALA A 476 19.93 -5.86 -13.19
N ALA A 477 19.37 -5.43 -14.33
CA ALA A 477 19.09 -4.04 -14.60
C ALA A 477 17.83 -3.62 -13.83
N TRP A 478 17.93 -2.52 -13.10
CA TRP A 478 16.83 -1.89 -12.39
C TRP A 478 16.56 -0.51 -12.96
N ASP A 479 15.28 -0.17 -13.03
CA ASP A 479 14.82 1.19 -13.27
C ASP A 479 13.84 1.55 -12.15
N LEU A 480 14.22 2.49 -11.29
CA LEU A 480 13.34 3.08 -10.28
C LEU A 480 13.00 4.50 -10.68
N PHE A 481 11.75 4.89 -10.53
CA PHE A 481 11.29 6.23 -10.84
C PHE A 481 10.98 6.99 -9.56
N ARG A 482 11.17 8.31 -9.59
CA ARG A 482 10.77 9.16 -8.47
C ARG A 482 9.27 9.09 -8.30
N ALA A 483 8.81 9.12 -7.05
CA ALA A 483 7.39 9.03 -6.74
C ALA A 483 6.58 10.14 -7.43
N GLU A 484 7.13 11.35 -7.57
CA GLU A 484 6.51 12.48 -8.25
C GLU A 484 6.32 12.32 -9.77
N ASP A 485 7.06 11.41 -10.42
CA ASP A 485 6.95 11.20 -11.87
C ASP A 485 5.86 10.17 -12.24
N SER A 486 5.23 9.55 -11.25
CA SER A 486 4.23 8.47 -11.45
C SER A 486 3.07 8.87 -12.36
N ASP A 487 2.55 10.10 -12.24
CA ASP A 487 1.43 10.55 -13.08
C ASP A 487 1.84 10.76 -14.55
N LYS A 488 3.06 11.25 -14.79
CA LYS A 488 3.61 11.36 -16.14
C LYS A 488 3.81 9.98 -16.76
N ILE A 489 4.32 9.03 -15.99
CA ILE A 489 4.48 7.63 -16.44
C ILE A 489 3.11 7.04 -16.79
N ARG A 490 2.09 7.25 -15.95
CA ARG A 490 0.71 6.81 -16.26
C ARG A 490 0.19 7.43 -17.55
N GLN A 491 0.41 8.73 -17.76
CA GLN A 491 -0.03 9.42 -18.98
C GLN A 491 0.68 8.86 -20.21
N PHE A 492 2.00 8.67 -20.15
CA PHE A 492 2.79 8.05 -21.20
C PHE A 492 2.27 6.65 -21.54
N LEU A 493 2.12 5.77 -20.55
CA LEU A 493 1.68 4.39 -20.77
C LEU A 493 0.26 4.33 -21.36
N LYS A 494 -0.65 5.20 -20.91
CA LYS A 494 -2.01 5.30 -21.49
C LYS A 494 -2.00 5.75 -22.95
N SER A 495 -1.01 6.54 -23.38
CA SER A 495 -0.89 6.96 -24.79
C SER A 495 -0.35 5.84 -25.70
N ARG A 496 0.44 4.92 -25.14
CA ARG A 496 1.09 3.83 -25.88
C ARG A 496 0.32 2.52 -25.85
N THR A 497 -0.57 2.35 -24.87
CA THR A 497 -1.33 1.11 -24.69
C THR A 497 -2.81 1.38 -24.63
N SER A 498 -3.59 0.64 -25.40
CA SER A 498 -5.01 0.48 -25.15
C SER A 498 -5.14 -0.60 -24.06
N THR A 499 -4.96 -0.27 -22.78
CA THR A 499 -5.29 -1.23 -21.71
C THR A 499 -6.80 -1.49 -21.79
N PRO A 500 -7.25 -2.69 -22.21
CA PRO A 500 -8.68 -2.94 -22.34
C PRO A 500 -9.31 -2.79 -20.96
N ALA A 501 -10.38 -2.02 -20.87
CA ALA A 501 -11.19 -2.01 -19.66
C ALA A 501 -11.64 -3.44 -19.33
N VAL A 502 -11.44 -3.87 -18.09
CA VAL A 502 -12.08 -5.10 -17.64
C VAL A 502 -13.59 -4.84 -17.63
N LYS A 503 -14.33 -5.58 -18.47
CA LYS A 503 -15.80 -5.62 -18.49
C LYS A 503 -16.49 -4.25 -18.62
N GLY A 504 -16.04 -3.39 -19.52
CA GLY A 504 -16.70 -2.09 -19.78
C GLY A 504 -16.54 -1.04 -18.67
N GLY A 505 -15.59 -1.24 -17.74
CA GLY A 505 -15.19 -0.26 -16.75
C GLY A 505 -14.29 0.86 -17.29
N PRO A 506 -13.78 1.76 -16.44
CA PRO A 506 -12.73 2.69 -16.85
C PRO A 506 -11.41 1.95 -17.17
N PRO A 507 -10.50 2.56 -17.96
CA PRO A 507 -9.17 1.99 -18.22
C PRO A 507 -8.42 1.71 -16.93
N GLN A 508 -7.78 0.54 -16.83
CA GLN A 508 -6.96 0.19 -15.67
C GLN A 508 -5.75 1.12 -15.56
N ASP A 509 -5.32 1.40 -14.33
CA ASP A 509 -4.04 2.06 -14.12
C ASP A 509 -2.88 1.17 -14.65
N PRO A 510 -2.05 1.71 -15.55
CA PRO A 510 -1.01 0.93 -16.21
C PRO A 510 0.16 0.54 -15.30
N ILE A 511 0.36 1.24 -14.17
CA ILE A 511 1.35 0.86 -13.15
C ILE A 511 0.77 -0.21 -12.22
N HIS A 512 -0.45 0.02 -11.71
CA HIS A 512 -1.06 -0.93 -10.76
C HIS A 512 -1.53 -2.24 -11.41
N SER A 513 -1.77 -2.26 -12.72
CA SER A 513 -2.09 -3.48 -13.46
C SER A 513 -0.89 -4.43 -13.60
N GLN A 514 0.35 -3.92 -13.44
CA GLN A 514 1.60 -4.67 -13.52
C GLN A 514 1.78 -5.44 -14.84
N GLN A 515 1.29 -4.88 -15.96
CA GLN A 515 1.26 -5.55 -17.26
C GLN A 515 2.41 -5.15 -18.20
N LEU A 516 3.08 -4.04 -17.92
CA LEU A 516 4.01 -3.41 -18.86
C LEU A 516 5.42 -3.36 -18.29
N TYR A 517 6.40 -3.42 -19.18
CA TYR A 517 7.80 -3.15 -18.90
C TYR A 517 8.26 -2.08 -19.88
N LEU A 518 8.97 -1.07 -19.38
CA LEU A 518 9.56 -0.04 -20.21
C LEU A 518 10.90 -0.58 -20.74
N ASP A 519 10.89 -1.17 -21.93
CA ASP A 519 12.12 -1.52 -22.65
C ASP A 519 12.95 -0.27 -23.01
N ASP A 520 14.14 -0.47 -23.57
CA ASP A 520 15.03 0.65 -23.88
C ASP A 520 14.39 1.69 -24.82
N THR A 521 13.54 1.26 -25.77
CA THR A 521 12.81 2.16 -26.67
C THR A 521 11.76 2.98 -25.93
N LEU A 522 10.98 2.33 -25.06
CA LEU A 522 9.95 2.99 -24.27
C LEU A 522 10.54 3.93 -23.20
N ARG A 523 11.68 3.56 -22.59
CA ARG A 523 12.40 4.43 -21.66
C ARG A 523 12.91 5.69 -22.35
N LYS A 524 13.45 5.56 -23.57
CA LYS A 524 13.89 6.71 -24.36
C LYS A 524 12.71 7.63 -24.68
N ALA A 525 11.61 7.07 -25.17
CA ALA A 525 10.40 7.83 -25.48
C ALA A 525 9.81 8.54 -24.25
N LEU A 526 9.77 7.85 -23.11
CA LEU A 526 9.34 8.44 -21.84
C LEU A 526 10.20 9.65 -21.44
N PHE A 527 11.51 9.57 -21.65
CA PHE A 527 12.40 10.72 -21.43
C PHE A 527 12.17 11.83 -22.45
N ASP A 528 12.17 11.51 -23.75
CA ASP A 528 12.06 12.51 -24.83
C ASP A 528 10.73 13.30 -24.75
N GLU A 529 9.63 12.65 -24.39
CA GLU A 529 8.29 13.25 -24.37
C GLU A 529 7.90 13.87 -23.02
N PHE A 530 8.29 13.25 -21.90
CA PHE A 530 7.86 13.66 -20.56
C PHE A 530 9.01 14.15 -19.66
N GLY A 531 10.26 14.08 -20.14
CA GLY A 531 11.45 14.43 -19.37
C GLY A 531 11.70 13.52 -18.16
N VAL A 532 11.03 12.37 -18.10
CA VAL A 532 11.12 11.46 -16.95
C VAL A 532 12.37 10.60 -17.07
N LYS A 533 13.18 10.60 -16.01
CA LYS A 533 14.40 9.79 -15.89
C LYS A 533 14.20 8.74 -14.79
N SER A 534 14.77 7.55 -14.98
CA SER A 534 14.89 6.56 -13.91
C SER A 534 16.20 6.74 -13.14
N PHE A 535 16.26 6.24 -11.91
CA PHE A 535 17.50 5.75 -11.33
C PHE A 535 17.78 4.38 -11.96
N ARG A 536 18.65 4.34 -12.97
CA ARG A 536 19.08 3.09 -13.60
C ARG A 536 20.37 2.59 -12.98
N PHE A 537 20.39 1.33 -12.58
CA PHE A 537 21.58 0.67 -12.04
C PHE A 537 21.55 -0.84 -12.24
N TYR A 538 22.66 -1.51 -11.92
CA TYR A 538 22.88 -2.94 -12.20
C TYR A 538 23.20 -3.72 -10.94
N GLN A 539 22.16 -4.22 -10.26
CA GLN A 539 22.30 -4.93 -9.00
C GLN A 539 23.09 -6.24 -9.19
N GLN A 540 24.16 -6.39 -8.43
CA GLN A 540 25.01 -7.58 -8.34
C GLN A 540 24.70 -8.39 -7.07
N ALA A 541 25.21 -9.63 -7.00
CA ALA A 541 25.09 -10.44 -5.79
C ALA A 541 25.76 -9.75 -4.58
N GLY A 542 25.09 -9.77 -3.43
CA GLY A 542 25.52 -9.08 -2.21
C GLY A 542 25.10 -7.62 -2.12
N GLU A 543 24.29 -7.12 -3.06
CA GLU A 543 23.75 -5.76 -3.03
C GLU A 543 22.27 -5.74 -2.63
N ALA A 544 21.93 -4.81 -1.73
CA ALA A 544 20.56 -4.50 -1.32
C ALA A 544 20.09 -3.19 -1.94
N VAL A 545 18.87 -3.18 -2.48
CA VAL A 545 18.21 -1.98 -2.99
C VAL A 545 17.16 -1.56 -1.97
N PHE A 546 17.18 -0.30 -1.56
CA PHE A 546 16.12 0.31 -0.76
C PHE A 546 15.18 1.11 -1.65
N ILE A 547 13.88 0.78 -1.57
CA ILE A 547 12.81 1.29 -2.43
C ILE A 547 11.77 2.01 -1.56
N PRO A 548 11.72 3.36 -1.57
CA PRO A 548 10.71 4.10 -0.83
C PRO A 548 9.30 3.82 -1.35
N ALA A 549 8.32 3.79 -0.45
CA ALA A 549 6.92 3.70 -0.84
C ALA A 549 6.55 4.77 -1.88
N GLY A 550 5.95 4.34 -3.00
CA GLY A 550 5.50 5.23 -4.07
C GLY A 550 6.49 5.36 -5.23
N CYS A 551 7.68 4.77 -5.15
CA CYS A 551 8.56 4.64 -6.30
C CYS A 551 8.07 3.51 -7.22
N ALA A 552 7.68 3.86 -8.45
CA ALA A 552 7.45 2.86 -9.49
C ALA A 552 8.79 2.25 -9.90
N HIS A 553 8.84 0.94 -10.13
CA HIS A 553 10.08 0.27 -10.51
C HIS A 553 9.86 -1.01 -11.32
N GLN A 554 10.89 -1.41 -12.05
CA GLN A 554 10.92 -2.61 -12.90
C GLN A 554 12.32 -3.24 -12.89
N VAL A 555 12.38 -4.53 -13.26
CA VAL A 555 13.64 -5.30 -13.23
C VAL A 555 13.76 -6.17 -14.48
N SER A 556 14.94 -6.15 -15.09
CA SER A 556 15.36 -7.15 -16.07
C SER A 556 16.61 -7.86 -15.58
N ASN A 557 16.47 -9.12 -15.18
CA ASN A 557 17.59 -10.01 -14.96
C ASN A 557 18.44 -10.11 -16.24
N LEU A 558 19.73 -9.75 -16.18
CA LEU A 558 20.67 -9.94 -17.29
C LEU A 558 21.50 -11.22 -17.15
N SER A 559 21.34 -11.88 -16.00
CA SER A 559 21.84 -13.18 -15.63
C SER A 559 20.76 -13.89 -14.82
N ASP A 560 20.88 -15.19 -14.60
CA ASP A 560 19.92 -15.89 -13.75
C ASP A 560 20.11 -15.45 -12.30
N CYS A 561 19.04 -15.00 -11.66
CA CYS A 561 19.14 -14.33 -10.37
C CYS A 561 18.23 -14.96 -9.31
N ILE A 562 18.71 -14.92 -8.08
CA ILE A 562 17.97 -15.22 -6.85
C ILE A 562 17.97 -13.94 -6.03
N LYS A 563 16.77 -13.46 -5.70
CA LYS A 563 16.57 -12.29 -4.84
C LYS A 563 15.63 -12.64 -3.72
N ILE A 564 15.75 -11.93 -2.61
CA ILE A 564 14.79 -11.94 -1.52
C ILE A 564 14.47 -10.51 -1.13
N ALA A 565 13.19 -10.20 -0.98
CA ALA A 565 12.73 -8.87 -0.61
C ALA A 565 11.82 -8.92 0.61
N VAL A 566 11.76 -7.80 1.34
CA VAL A 566 10.87 -7.61 2.48
C VAL A 566 10.29 -6.22 2.42
N ASP A 567 9.00 -6.12 2.72
CA ASP A 567 8.29 -4.87 2.87
C ASP A 567 8.33 -4.42 4.33
N PHE A 568 8.31 -3.12 4.57
CA PHE A 568 8.22 -2.53 5.90
C PHE A 568 7.46 -1.21 5.86
N VAL A 569 7.09 -0.68 7.02
CA VAL A 569 6.42 0.62 7.10
C VAL A 569 7.24 1.51 8.02
N SER A 570 7.99 2.44 7.44
CA SER A 570 8.75 3.42 8.21
C SER A 570 7.89 4.60 8.66
N PRO A 571 8.26 5.28 9.76
CA PRO A 571 7.65 6.54 10.15
C PRO A 571 7.73 7.62 9.05
N GLU A 572 8.84 7.68 8.30
CA GLU A 572 9.08 8.69 7.28
C GLU A 572 8.08 8.64 6.10
N ASN A 573 7.56 7.45 5.79
CA ASN A 573 6.77 7.19 4.60
C ASN A 573 5.29 6.86 4.84
N ILE A 574 4.78 6.93 6.08
CA ILE A 574 3.34 6.74 6.39
C ILE A 574 2.45 7.57 5.44
N ASP A 575 2.77 8.85 5.22
CA ASP A 575 1.96 9.72 4.36
C ASP A 575 1.98 9.28 2.88
N ARG A 576 3.08 8.66 2.42
CA ARG A 576 3.18 8.10 1.07
C ARG A 576 2.35 6.82 0.98
N CYS A 577 2.50 5.92 1.95
CA CYS A 577 1.71 4.69 2.01
C CYS A 577 0.20 5.00 2.02
N GLU A 578 -0.26 6.00 2.80
CA GLU A 578 -1.68 6.38 2.86
C GLU A 578 -2.20 6.94 1.52
N ARG A 579 -1.36 7.70 0.81
CA ARG A 579 -1.69 8.18 -0.55
C ARG A 579 -1.87 7.01 -1.50
N LEU A 580 -0.95 6.05 -1.47
CA LEU A 580 -1.01 4.85 -2.32
C LEU A 580 -2.24 4.01 -1.99
N THR A 581 -2.53 3.77 -0.70
CA THR A 581 -3.76 3.07 -0.30
C THR A 581 -5.01 3.73 -0.88
N ARG A 582 -5.05 5.07 -0.99
CA ARG A 582 -6.15 5.78 -1.66
C ARG A 582 -6.16 5.56 -3.18
N GLU A 583 -5.01 5.65 -3.86
CA GLU A 583 -4.88 5.38 -5.30
C GLU A 583 -5.32 3.94 -5.65
N PHE A 584 -4.86 2.95 -4.90
CA PHE A 584 -5.27 1.54 -5.07
C PHE A 584 -6.78 1.34 -4.84
N ARG A 585 -7.37 2.06 -3.87
CA ARG A 585 -8.81 2.00 -3.62
C ARG A 585 -9.63 2.50 -4.82
N GLU A 586 -9.19 3.57 -5.47
CA GLU A 586 -9.82 4.07 -6.70
C GLU A 586 -9.79 3.01 -7.82
N GLN A 587 -8.71 2.22 -7.91
CA GLN A 587 -8.63 1.08 -8.84
C GLN A 587 -9.56 -0.08 -8.48
N ASN A 588 -9.75 -0.37 -7.18
CA ASN A 588 -10.69 -1.40 -6.75
C ASN A 588 -12.14 -1.08 -7.12
N HIS A 589 -12.52 0.20 -7.16
CA HIS A 589 -13.84 0.62 -7.65
C HIS A 589 -14.06 0.30 -9.13
N ALA A 590 -12.99 0.13 -9.91
CA ALA A 590 -13.03 -0.31 -11.30
C ALA A 590 -12.98 -1.86 -11.46
N LEU A 591 -13.07 -2.62 -10.34
CA LEU A 591 -12.93 -4.09 -10.31
C LEU A 591 -11.60 -4.59 -10.92
N ALA A 592 -10.58 -3.73 -10.90
CA ALA A 592 -9.31 -3.98 -11.58
C ALA A 592 -8.28 -4.72 -10.72
N TRP A 593 -8.47 -4.80 -9.39
CA TRP A 593 -7.41 -5.23 -8.48
C TRP A 593 -7.89 -6.02 -7.24
N LYS A 594 -6.94 -6.62 -6.50
CA LYS A 594 -7.15 -7.55 -5.37
C LYS A 594 -7.43 -6.82 -4.04
N GLU A 595 -7.79 -7.59 -3.01
CA GLU A 595 -8.06 -7.10 -1.65
C GLU A 595 -6.96 -6.18 -1.10
N ASP A 596 -7.33 -5.12 -0.37
CA ASP A 596 -6.35 -4.25 0.34
C ASP A 596 -5.75 -5.02 1.53
N VAL A 597 -4.52 -5.50 1.36
CA VAL A 597 -3.86 -6.36 2.33
C VAL A 597 -3.01 -5.61 3.37
N LEU A 598 -2.71 -4.32 3.17
CA LEU A 598 -1.76 -3.59 4.01
C LEU A 598 -2.33 -3.19 5.38
N GLN A 599 -3.63 -2.90 5.46
CA GLN A 599 -4.29 -2.48 6.72
C GLN A 599 -3.61 -1.28 7.41
N LEU A 600 -3.08 -0.32 6.65
CA LEU A 600 -2.21 0.76 7.16
C LEU A 600 -2.81 1.53 8.34
N ARG A 601 -4.09 1.92 8.27
CA ARG A 601 -4.74 2.65 9.37
C ARG A 601 -4.87 1.83 10.65
N SER A 602 -5.18 0.53 10.53
CA SER A 602 -5.18 -0.40 11.67
C SER A 602 -3.78 -0.55 12.25
N MET A 603 -2.76 -0.66 11.39
CA MET A 603 -1.37 -0.75 11.80
C MET A 603 -0.93 0.49 12.60
N MET A 604 -1.24 1.70 12.11
CA MET A 604 -1.00 2.94 12.83
C MET A 604 -1.72 2.99 14.19
N TRP A 605 -3.01 2.62 14.22
CA TRP A 605 -3.77 2.56 15.47
C TRP A 605 -3.15 1.63 16.51
N PHE A 606 -2.72 0.45 16.08
CA PHE A 606 -2.07 -0.51 16.95
C PHE A 606 -0.67 -0.05 17.39
N ALA A 607 0.09 0.61 16.53
CA ALA A 607 1.35 1.24 16.90
C ALA A 607 1.17 2.31 17.98
N TRP A 608 0.13 3.16 17.85
CA TRP A 608 -0.25 4.13 18.89
C TRP A 608 -0.57 3.44 20.22
N GLN A 609 -1.46 2.43 20.20
CA GLN A 609 -1.83 1.69 21.42
C GLN A 609 -0.65 0.92 22.04
N SER A 610 0.24 0.37 21.22
CA SER A 610 1.46 -0.31 21.67
C SER A 610 2.36 0.67 22.44
N CYS A 611 2.65 1.84 21.86
CA CYS A 611 3.49 2.85 22.48
C CYS A 611 2.89 3.44 23.77
N GLU A 612 1.58 3.74 23.77
CA GLU A 612 0.85 4.20 24.97
C GLU A 612 0.94 3.20 26.13
N ARG A 613 0.82 1.90 25.84
CA ARG A 613 0.98 0.85 26.86
C ARG A 613 2.39 0.83 27.43
N GLN A 614 3.40 1.00 26.57
CA GLN A 614 4.80 0.97 26.97
C GLN A 614 5.17 2.21 27.81
N GLU A 615 4.68 3.40 27.45
CA GLU A 615 4.82 4.59 28.30
C GLU A 615 4.21 4.39 29.69
N LYS A 616 2.98 3.85 29.75
CA LYS A 616 2.29 3.56 31.03
C LYS A 616 3.04 2.51 31.86
N MET A 617 3.60 1.47 31.24
CA MET A 617 4.33 0.40 31.92
C MET A 617 5.71 0.87 32.44
N ASN A 618 6.41 1.69 31.65
CA ASN A 618 7.76 2.13 31.94
C ASN A 618 7.82 3.48 32.68
N GLY A 619 6.66 4.12 32.91
CA GLY A 619 6.56 5.42 33.57
C GLY A 619 7.22 6.55 32.77
N TRP A 620 7.26 6.44 31.44
CA TRP A 620 7.81 7.51 30.61
C TRP A 620 6.84 8.70 30.63
N ALA A 621 7.29 9.84 31.16
CA ALA A 621 6.55 11.08 30.99
C ALA A 621 6.53 11.43 29.48
N ALA A 622 5.42 11.99 29.01
CA ALA A 622 5.31 12.46 27.63
C ALA A 622 6.38 13.54 27.37
N GLY A 623 7.51 13.15 26.77
CA GLY A 623 8.64 14.04 26.45
C GLY A 623 9.91 13.91 27.32
N GLU A 624 10.05 12.88 28.17
CA GLU A 624 11.32 12.61 28.86
C GLU A 624 12.22 11.64 28.06
N ASP A 625 13.34 12.17 27.59
CA ASP A 625 14.39 11.44 26.87
C ASP A 625 15.27 10.69 27.89
N ARG A 626 15.22 9.34 27.93
CA ARG A 626 16.34 8.58 28.51
C ARG A 626 17.48 8.61 27.52
N VAL A 627 18.42 9.53 27.74
CA VAL A 627 19.68 9.62 26.97
C VAL A 627 20.47 8.33 27.19
N GLU A 628 21.02 7.76 26.11
CA GLU A 628 21.95 6.63 26.17
C GLU A 628 23.10 6.95 27.14
N GLY A 629 23.15 6.23 28.25
CA GLY A 629 24.31 6.21 29.11
C GLY A 629 25.44 5.53 28.37
N VAL A 630 26.40 6.32 27.89
CA VAL A 630 27.73 5.83 27.51
C VAL A 630 28.29 5.10 28.74
N VAL A 631 28.39 3.78 28.65
CA VAL A 631 29.14 2.98 29.61
C VAL A 631 30.61 3.36 29.42
N GLY A 632 31.06 4.33 30.21
CA GLY A 632 32.47 4.62 30.39
C GLY A 632 33.13 3.43 31.06
N THR A 633 34.04 2.80 30.33
CA THR A 633 35.04 1.88 30.87
C THR A 633 35.85 2.60 31.95
N ALA A 634 35.85 2.04 33.16
CA ALA A 634 36.91 2.21 34.14
C ALA A 634 37.72 0.92 34.21
#